data_AF-A0A3D2FZX0-F1
#
_entry.id   AF-A0A3D2FZX0-F1
#
_cell.length_a   1.000
_cell.length_b   1.000
_cell.length_c   1.000
_cell.angle_alpha   90.00
_cell.angle_beta   90.00
_cell.angle_gamma   90.00
#
_symmetry.space_group_name_H-M   'P 1'
#
loop_
_entity.id
_entity.type
_entity.pdbx_description
1 polymer ?
#
loop_
_entity_poly.entity_id
_entity_poly.type
_entity_poly.pdbx_seq_one_letter_code
_entity_poly.pdbx_strand_id
1 'polypeptide(L)' 'VISTGESLRAMEELVKKAGGNIVGKMAVLAEGGAIERHDITVLAPLPLFNPDGTLKN' A
#
# COMPACT_ATOMS: atom_id res chain seq x y z
N VAL A 1 5.16 -1.81 -3.68
CA VAL A 1 3.91 -1.15 -4.10
C VAL A 1 2.83 -1.50 -3.10
N ILE A 2 1.94 -0.57 -2.75
CA ILE A 2 0.76 -0.84 -1.92
C ILE A 2 -0.50 -0.77 -2.79
N SER A 3 -1.33 -1.82 -2.69
CA SER A 3 -2.62 -1.94 -3.36
C SER A 3 -3.72 -2.02 -2.28
N THR A 4 -4.48 -3.12 -2.18
CA THR A 4 -5.42 -3.35 -1.07
C THR A 4 -4.76 -3.21 0.32
N GLY A 5 -3.49 -3.60 0.42
CA GLY A 5 -2.70 -3.52 1.66
C GLY A 5 -2.88 -4.69 2.62
N GLU A 6 -3.50 -5.77 2.17
CA GLU A 6 -3.70 -6.98 2.98
C GLU A 6 -2.39 -7.61 3.46
N SER A 7 -1.34 -7.63 2.63
CA SER A 7 -0.02 -8.12 3.03
C SER A 7 0.61 -7.26 4.12
N LEU A 8 0.43 -5.93 4.05
CA LEU A 8 0.90 -5.01 5.09
C LEU A 8 0.13 -5.24 6.40
N ARG A 9 -1.20 -5.40 6.32
CA ARG A 9 -2.04 -5.76 7.48
C ARG A 9 -1.58 -7.07 8.13
N ALA A 10 -1.30 -8.11 7.35
CA ALA A 10 -0.79 -9.37 7.88
C ALA A 10 0.55 -9.17 8.61
N MET A 11 1.45 -8.34 8.08
CA MET A 11 2.70 -7.99 8.74
C MET A 11 2.47 -7.23 10.06
N GLU A 12 1.53 -6.28 10.08
CA GLU A 12 1.17 -5.55 11.31
C GLU A 12 0.70 -6.51 12.41
N GLU A 13 -0.14 -7.49 12.06
CA GLU A 13 -0.62 -8.50 13.01
C GLU A 13 0.52 -9.37 13.55
N LEU A 14 1.50 -9.73 12.71
CA LEU A 14 2.69 -10.45 13.16
C LEU A 14 3.55 -9.61 14.11
N VAL A 15 3.77 -8.33 13.80
CA VAL A 15 4.52 -7.40 14.65
C VAL A 15 3.84 -7.24 16.01
N LYS A 16 2.51 -7.05 16.03
CA LYS A 16 1.73 -6.97 17.28
C LYS A 16 1.85 -8.25 18.11
N LYS A 17 1.74 -9.42 17.47
CA LYS A 17 1.89 -10.73 18.15
C LYS A 17 3.29 -10.92 18.74
N ALA A 18 4.32 -10.36 18.10
CA ALA A 18 5.68 -10.37 18.60
C ALA A 18 5.94 -9.33 19.70
N GLY A 19 4.93 -8.54 20.10
CA GLY A 19 5.08 -7.46 21.08
C GLY A 19 5.77 -6.20 20.52
N GLY A 20 5.88 -6.10 19.20
CA GLY A 20 6.49 -4.94 18.53
C GLY A 20 5.55 -3.74 18.45
N ASN A 21 6.15 -2.55 18.31
CA ASN A 21 5.44 -1.29 18.11
C ASN A 21 5.64 -0.79 16.67
N ILE A 22 4.55 -0.57 15.95
CA ILE A 22 4.58 -0.04 14.58
C ILE A 22 4.60 1.48 14.66
N VAL A 23 5.74 2.08 14.34
CA VAL A 23 5.95 3.55 14.42
C VAL A 23 5.78 4.27 13.08
N GLY A 24 5.52 3.53 12.00
CA GLY A 24 5.32 4.08 10.67
C GLY A 24 5.08 2.98 9.64
N LYS A 25 4.48 3.36 8.51
CA LYS A 25 4.21 2.48 7.38
C LYS A 25 4.67 3.18 6.11
N MET A 26 5.38 2.48 5.23
CA MET A 26 5.91 3.05 4.00
C MET A 26 5.86 2.07 2.84
N ALA A 27 5.64 2.58 1.64
CA ALA A 27 5.83 1.86 0.39
C ALA A 27 6.39 2.81 -0.68
N VAL A 28 7.09 2.29 -1.69
CA VAL A 28 7.63 3.14 -2.77
C VAL A 28 6.49 3.78 -3.56
N LEU A 29 5.53 2.98 -4.01
CA LEU A 29 4.40 3.42 -4.84
C LEU A 29 3.07 2.94 -4.28
N ALA A 30 1.99 3.71 -4.49
CA ALA A 30 0.60 3.33 -4.24
C ALA A 30 -0.18 3.17 -5.54
N GLU A 31 -1.01 2.15 -5.67
CA GLU A 31 -1.89 1.95 -6.83
C GLU A 31 -3.38 1.94 -6.44
N GLY A 32 -4.24 2.31 -7.39
CA GLY A 32 -5.69 2.31 -7.18
C GLY A 32 -6.13 3.10 -5.95
N GLY A 33 -7.08 2.56 -5.18
CA GLY A 33 -7.59 3.23 -3.97
C GLY A 33 -6.56 3.42 -2.85
N ALA A 34 -5.37 2.81 -2.95
CA ALA A 34 -4.29 3.01 -1.98
C ALA A 34 -3.67 4.40 -2.06
N ILE A 35 -3.84 5.11 -3.19
CA ILE A 35 -3.31 6.46 -3.41
C ILE A 35 -3.90 7.47 -2.41
N GLU A 36 -5.17 7.27 -2.03
CA GLU A 36 -5.91 8.15 -1.11
C GLU A 36 -5.71 7.77 0.37
N ARG A 37 -4.81 6.83 0.68
CA ARG A 37 -4.54 6.43 2.05
C ARG A 37 -3.60 7.41 2.74
N HIS A 38 -4.03 7.94 3.87
CA HIS A 38 -3.21 8.82 4.72
C HIS A 38 -2.51 8.09 5.88
N ASP A 39 -2.76 6.78 6.06
CA ASP A 39 -2.15 5.97 7.12
C ASP A 39 -0.79 5.34 6.72
N ILE A 40 -0.31 5.64 5.50
CA ILE A 40 0.95 5.14 4.94
C ILE A 40 1.65 6.23 4.16
N THR A 41 2.98 6.32 4.26
CA THR A 41 3.77 7.23 3.43
C THR A 41 4.17 6.54 2.12
N VAL A 42 3.97 7.22 1.00
CA VAL A 42 4.40 6.77 -0.32
C VAL A 42 5.14 7.86 -1.08
N LEU A 43 6.00 7.48 -2.02
CA LEU A 43 6.75 8.44 -2.82
C LEU A 43 5.94 8.94 -4.03
N ALA A 44 5.12 8.08 -4.64
CA ALA A 44 4.33 8.43 -5.81
C ALA A 44 3.14 7.47 -6.05
N PRO A 45 2.11 7.90 -6.80
CA PRO A 45 1.10 6.99 -7.35
C PRO A 45 1.68 6.15 -8.51
N LEU A 46 1.15 4.93 -8.67
CA LEU A 46 1.39 4.03 -9.80
C LEU A 46 0.12 3.99 -10.66
N PRO A 47 0.19 4.38 -11.95
CA PRO A 47 -0.96 4.30 -12.85
C PRO A 47 -1.38 2.84 -13.10
N LEU A 48 -2.69 2.61 -13.16
CA LEU A 48 -3.25 1.34 -13.57
C LEU A 48 -3.56 1.36 -15.07
N PHE A 49 -3.50 0.18 -15.69
CA PHE A 49 -3.76 0.02 -17.11
C PHE A 49 -4.81 -1.05 -17.34
N ASN A 50 -5.57 -0.89 -18.42
CA ASN A 50 -6.42 -1.94 -18.97
C ASN A 50 -5.55 -3.00 -19.65
N PRO A 51 -6.08 -4.21 -19.93
CA PRO A 51 -5.32 -5.26 -20.62
C PRO A 51 -4.79 -4.85 -21.99
N ASP A 52 -5.41 -3.87 -22.65
CA ASP A 52 -4.98 -3.31 -23.94
C ASP A 52 -3.91 -2.21 -23.81
N GLY A 53 -3.46 -1.90 -22.59
CA GLY A 53 -2.43 -0.91 -22.31
C GLY A 53 -2.94 0.53 -22.20
N THR A 54 -4.25 0.79 -22.34
CA THR A 54 -4.81 2.12 -22.09
C THR A 54 -4.84 2.44 -20.59
N LEU A 55 -4.75 3.73 -20.23
CA LEU A 55 -4.84 4.17 -18.85
C LEU A 55 -6.21 3.82 -18.26
N LYS A 56 -6.20 3.28 -17.04
CA LYS A 56 -7.41 2.98 -16.28
C LYS A 56 -7.75 4.18 -15.40
N ASN A 57 -8.86 4.83 -15.72
CA ASN A 57 -9.42 5.97 -14.97
C ASN A 57 -9.96 5.53 -13.60
#